data_AF-A0A920DBD9-F1
#
_entry.id   AF-A0A920DBD9-F1
#
_cell.length_a   1.000
_cell.length_b   1.000
_cell.length_c   1.000
_cell.angle_alpha   90.00
_cell.angle_beta   90.00
_cell.angle_gamma   90.00
#
_symmetry.space_group_name_H-M   'P 1'
#
loop_
_entity.id
_entity.type
_entity.pdbx_description
1 polymer ?
#
loop_
_entity_poly.entity_id
_entity_poly.type
_entity_poly.pdbx_seq_one_letter_code
_entity_poly.pdbx_strand_id
1 'polypeptide(L)'
;MNKLNNNKKWKTLAAGLLLSGSIAIGTVGAASPASAMLLQKGTQHSEVVELQERLRTLGYLSAGVTGYYGSQTEKAVQTFQKRSGLAVDGKAGKRTIAALKAKVPAAGTTLNALAKAVNGEARGESLKGQVAVAAVILNRVQSNQFPSSIKDVILHPRQFTAVDDGQYNLTPNSSAYVAAKRALNGEDPTGGALYYYNPKIATSAWSKARPIIKTIGNHVFTK
;
A
#
# COMPACT_ATOMS: atom_id res chain seq x y z
N MET A 1 37.06 -36.20 29.59
CA MET A 1 35.82 -36.93 29.25
C MET A 1 34.93 -36.03 28.40
N ASN A 2 34.86 -36.23 27.08
CA ASN A 2 33.84 -37.00 26.35
C ASN A 2 32.41 -36.45 26.54
N LYS A 3 31.59 -36.11 25.51
CA LYS A 3 31.69 -36.25 24.05
C LYS A 3 30.66 -35.33 23.37
N LEU A 4 31.10 -34.75 22.25
CA LEU A 4 30.48 -34.29 21.01
C LEU A 4 29.00 -34.62 20.65
N ASN A 5 28.43 -33.67 19.89
CA ASN A 5 27.66 -33.79 18.64
C ASN A 5 26.13 -34.08 18.65
N ASN A 6 25.33 -33.21 18.01
CA ASN A 6 25.14 -33.28 16.54
C ASN A 6 24.27 -32.16 15.91
N ASN A 7 24.77 -31.68 14.77
CA ASN A 7 24.19 -30.76 13.77
C ASN A 7 23.13 -31.41 12.86
N LYS A 8 22.18 -30.60 12.34
CA LYS A 8 21.63 -30.68 10.95
C LYS A 8 21.24 -29.26 10.47
N LYS A 9 22.12 -28.54 9.76
CA LYS A 9 22.37 -28.51 8.29
C LYS A 9 21.29 -27.79 7.47
N TRP A 10 21.50 -26.50 7.18
CA TRP A 10 20.92 -25.79 6.03
C TRP A 10 21.71 -26.17 4.77
N LYS A 11 21.04 -26.73 3.76
CA LYS A 11 21.64 -27.06 2.47
C LYS A 11 21.53 -25.86 1.53
N THR A 12 22.67 -25.27 1.22
CA THR A 12 22.94 -24.52 0.00
C THR A 12 22.87 -25.45 -1.21
N LEU A 13 22.30 -24.98 -2.31
CA LEU A 13 22.58 -25.50 -3.65
C LEU A 13 22.94 -24.34 -4.56
N ALA A 14 24.23 -24.26 -4.90
CA ALA A 14 24.74 -23.60 -6.07
C ALA A 14 25.10 -24.72 -7.08
N ALA A 15 24.69 -24.55 -8.33
CA ALA A 15 25.25 -25.27 -9.46
C ALA A 15 25.46 -24.23 -10.57
N GLY A 16 26.73 -23.97 -10.91
CA GLY A 16 27.12 -23.14 -12.03
C GLY A 16 27.32 -23.97 -13.29
N LEU A 17 27.08 -23.35 -14.45
CA LEU A 17 27.68 -23.73 -15.71
C LEU A 17 27.94 -22.45 -16.52
N LEU A 18 29.21 -22.24 -16.87
CA LEU A 18 29.70 -21.15 -17.72
C LEU A 18 29.35 -21.44 -19.17
N LEU A 19 28.81 -20.45 -19.89
CA LEU A 19 28.93 -20.36 -21.35
C LEU A 19 29.10 -18.87 -21.74
N SER A 20 30.19 -18.61 -22.44
CA SER A 20 30.58 -17.35 -23.08
C SER A 20 29.64 -16.96 -24.23
N GLY A 21 29.26 -15.68 -24.32
CA GLY A 21 28.55 -15.12 -25.47
C GLY A 21 28.31 -13.61 -25.33
N SER A 22 28.84 -12.83 -26.28
CA SER A 22 28.87 -11.37 -26.32
C SER A 22 27.51 -10.69 -26.55
N ILE A 23 27.38 -9.49 -25.98
CA ILE A 23 26.64 -8.28 -26.41
C ILE A 23 25.14 -8.42 -26.74
N ALA A 24 24.32 -7.89 -25.83
CA ALA A 24 23.38 -6.81 -26.14
C ALA A 24 23.10 -6.05 -24.84
N ILE A 25 23.63 -4.82 -24.72
CA ILE A 25 23.10 -3.86 -23.74
C ILE A 25 21.72 -3.47 -24.29
N GLY A 26 20.72 -4.29 -23.98
CA GLY A 26 19.33 -3.92 -24.16
C GLY A 26 19.12 -2.69 -23.30
N THR A 27 18.85 -1.57 -23.96
CA THR A 27 18.39 -0.36 -23.30
C THR A 27 17.25 -0.76 -22.36
N VAL A 28 17.45 -0.55 -21.06
CA VAL A 28 16.34 -0.57 -20.12
C VAL A 28 15.32 0.41 -20.66
N GLY A 29 14.21 -0.09 -21.21
CA GLY A 29 13.10 0.74 -21.61
C GLY A 29 12.71 1.56 -20.39
N ALA A 30 13.05 2.85 -20.39
CA ALA A 30 12.61 3.77 -19.38
C ALA A 30 11.09 3.60 -19.31
N ALA A 31 10.60 3.14 -18.15
CA ALA A 31 9.18 3.04 -17.89
C ALA A 31 8.56 4.38 -18.32
N SER A 32 7.70 4.35 -19.33
CA SER A 32 7.03 5.54 -19.83
C SER A 32 6.46 6.29 -18.62
N PRO A 33 6.75 7.60 -18.44
CA PRO A 33 6.20 8.32 -17.31
C PRO A 33 4.70 8.23 -17.43
N ALA A 34 4.06 7.56 -16.47
CA ALA A 34 2.60 7.50 -16.37
C ALA A 34 2.09 8.92 -16.59
N SER A 35 1.25 9.11 -17.63
CA SER A 35 0.75 10.43 -18.01
C SER A 35 0.15 11.07 -16.77
N ALA A 36 0.77 12.15 -16.28
CA ALA A 36 0.40 12.76 -15.01
C ALA A 36 -1.01 13.33 -15.15
N MET A 37 -2.00 12.58 -14.66
CA MET A 37 -3.41 12.92 -14.71
C MET A 37 -3.63 14.30 -14.09
N LEU A 38 -4.38 15.16 -14.76
CA LEU A 38 -4.83 16.42 -14.19
C LEU A 38 -5.92 16.12 -13.15
N LEU A 39 -5.64 16.39 -11.87
CA LEU A 39 -6.65 16.22 -10.81
C LEU A 39 -7.39 17.53 -10.59
N GLN A 40 -8.71 17.50 -10.65
CA GLN A 40 -9.56 18.68 -10.50
C GLN A 40 -10.90 18.27 -9.89
N LYS A 41 -11.75 19.25 -9.59
CA LYS A 41 -13.07 18.99 -9.01
C LYS A 41 -13.83 17.91 -9.78
N GLY A 42 -14.34 16.91 -9.06
CA GLY A 42 -15.03 15.74 -9.61
C GLY A 42 -14.12 14.55 -9.94
N THR A 43 -12.79 14.70 -9.96
CA THR A 43 -11.87 13.58 -10.10
C THR A 43 -12.01 12.64 -8.90
N GLN A 44 -12.24 11.35 -9.15
CA GLN A 44 -12.19 10.31 -8.13
C GLN A 44 -11.13 9.27 -8.50
N HIS A 45 -10.03 9.24 -7.75
CA HIS A 45 -8.89 8.36 -8.05
C HIS A 45 -7.90 8.30 -6.87
N SER A 46 -7.08 7.27 -6.81
CA SER A 46 -5.97 7.11 -5.83
C SER A 46 -4.94 8.23 -5.89
N GLU A 47 -4.73 8.86 -7.05
CA GLU A 47 -3.88 10.06 -7.16
C GLU A 47 -4.46 11.22 -6.32
N VAL A 48 -5.79 11.30 -6.16
CA VAL A 48 -6.46 12.26 -5.28
C VAL A 48 -6.25 11.91 -3.81
N VAL A 49 -6.26 10.62 -3.45
CA VAL A 49 -5.89 10.17 -2.09
C VAL A 49 -4.48 10.64 -1.75
N GLU A 50 -3.52 10.42 -2.65
CA GLU A 50 -2.14 10.85 -2.46
C GLU A 50 -2.04 12.37 -2.31
N LEU A 51 -2.72 13.12 -3.19
CA LEU A 51 -2.83 14.57 -3.13
C LEU A 51 -3.36 15.06 -1.77
N GLN A 52 -4.50 14.51 -1.33
CA GLN A 52 -5.17 14.90 -0.09
C GLN A 52 -4.31 14.64 1.14
N GLU A 53 -3.61 13.50 1.21
CA GLU A 53 -2.68 13.21 2.32
C GLU A 53 -1.50 14.17 2.36
N ARG A 54 -0.95 14.54 1.20
CA ARG A 54 0.14 15.51 1.13
C ARG A 54 -0.31 16.88 1.59
N LEU A 55 -1.49 17.31 1.14
CA LEU A 55 -2.09 18.57 1.58
C LEU A 55 -2.37 18.56 3.09
N ARG A 56 -2.88 17.46 3.64
CA ARG A 56 -3.14 17.30 5.07
C ARG A 56 -1.85 17.30 5.89
N THR A 57 -0.82 16.59 5.43
CA THR A 57 0.52 16.56 6.05
C THR A 57 1.13 17.96 6.14
N LEU A 58 0.88 18.79 5.12
CA LEU A 58 1.33 20.18 5.07
C LEU A 58 0.36 21.17 5.76
N GLY A 59 -0.75 20.69 6.33
CA GLY A 59 -1.74 21.51 7.03
C GLY A 59 -2.71 22.30 6.14
N TYR A 60 -2.80 22.00 4.85
CA TYR A 60 -3.71 22.68 3.91
C TYR A 60 -5.12 22.07 3.85
N LEU A 61 -5.29 20.82 4.28
CA LEU A 61 -6.56 20.10 4.23
C LEU A 61 -6.87 19.49 5.60
N SER A 62 -7.98 19.89 6.21
CA SER A 62 -8.49 19.30 7.46
C SER A 62 -9.52 18.20 7.24
N ALA A 63 -10.14 18.16 6.05
CA ALA A 63 -11.12 17.13 5.71
C ALA A 63 -10.48 15.73 5.60
N GLY A 64 -11.33 14.70 5.73
CA GLY A 64 -10.93 13.32 5.51
C GLY A 64 -10.40 13.07 4.10
N VAL A 65 -9.57 12.04 3.98
CA VAL A 65 -8.99 11.60 2.71
C VAL A 65 -9.94 10.60 2.08
N THR A 66 -10.66 11.04 1.05
CA THR A 66 -11.76 10.28 0.43
C THR A 66 -11.41 9.73 -0.95
N GLY A 67 -10.34 10.25 -1.57
CA GLY A 67 -10.04 9.98 -2.98
C GLY A 67 -10.96 10.69 -3.96
N TYR A 68 -11.91 11.49 -3.47
CA TYR A 68 -12.77 12.36 -4.27
C TYR A 68 -12.31 13.82 -4.17
N TYR A 69 -12.08 14.45 -5.32
CA TYR A 69 -11.64 15.84 -5.40
C TYR A 69 -12.85 16.76 -5.29
N GLY A 70 -13.21 17.10 -4.05
CA GLY A 70 -14.31 18.03 -3.75
C GLY A 70 -13.86 19.48 -3.57
N SER A 71 -14.81 20.34 -3.18
CA SER A 71 -14.58 21.77 -2.92
C SER A 71 -13.53 22.03 -1.84
N GLN A 72 -13.46 21.17 -0.80
CA GLN A 72 -12.45 21.29 0.24
C GLN A 72 -11.04 21.01 -0.29
N THR A 73 -10.90 20.01 -1.18
CA THR A 73 -9.62 19.69 -1.83
C THR A 73 -9.19 20.79 -2.79
N GLU A 74 -10.13 21.34 -3.58
CA GLU A 74 -9.88 22.48 -4.47
C GLU A 74 -9.35 23.70 -3.71
N LYS A 75 -10.01 24.09 -2.61
CA LYS A 75 -9.56 25.20 -1.76
C LYS A 75 -8.18 24.94 -1.14
N ALA A 76 -7.92 23.71 -0.70
CA ALA A 76 -6.62 23.32 -0.18
C ALA A 76 -5.51 23.43 -1.24
N VAL A 77 -5.79 23.01 -2.48
CA VAL A 77 -4.86 23.13 -3.61
C VAL A 77 -4.63 24.59 -3.97
N GLN A 78 -5.66 25.43 -4.04
CA GLN A 78 -5.50 26.86 -4.30
C GLN A 78 -4.62 27.53 -3.22
N THR A 79 -4.84 27.19 -1.96
CA THR A 79 -4.03 27.71 -0.85
C THR A 79 -2.57 27.27 -0.96
N PHE A 80 -2.34 25.99 -1.26
CA PHE A 80 -1.01 25.44 -1.49
C PHE A 80 -0.30 26.10 -2.68
N GLN A 81 -1.00 26.26 -3.81
CA GLN A 81 -0.49 26.91 -5.02
C GLN A 81 -0.06 28.34 -4.72
N LYS A 82 -0.93 29.12 -4.06
CA LYS A 82 -0.65 30.49 -3.64
C LYS A 82 0.62 30.57 -2.78
N ARG A 83 0.76 29.71 -1.77
CA ARG A 83 1.95 29.67 -0.90
C ARG A 83 3.22 29.14 -1.59
N SER A 84 3.06 28.42 -2.69
CA SER A 84 4.17 27.85 -3.45
C SER A 84 4.55 28.67 -4.69
N GLY A 85 3.94 29.84 -4.89
CA GLY A 85 4.20 30.70 -6.05
C GLY A 85 3.78 30.09 -7.38
N LEU A 86 2.75 29.23 -7.38
CA LEU A 86 2.19 28.59 -8.57
C LEU A 86 0.94 29.33 -9.04
N ALA A 87 0.53 29.08 -10.30
CA ALA A 87 -0.78 29.50 -10.78
C ALA A 87 -1.88 28.93 -9.86
N VAL A 88 -2.80 29.80 -9.42
CA VAL A 88 -3.86 29.47 -8.46
C VAL A 88 -5.14 29.14 -9.23
N ASP A 89 -5.13 27.97 -9.88
CA ASP A 89 -6.26 27.49 -10.67
C ASP A 89 -7.09 26.41 -9.94
N GLY A 90 -6.64 25.96 -8.77
CA GLY A 90 -7.28 24.88 -8.01
C GLY A 90 -7.18 23.53 -8.70
N LYS A 91 -6.30 23.36 -9.69
CA LYS A 91 -6.08 22.10 -10.40
C LYS A 91 -4.70 21.55 -10.05
N ALA A 92 -4.65 20.27 -9.70
CA ALA A 92 -3.38 19.61 -9.43
C ALA A 92 -2.81 18.98 -10.71
N GLY A 93 -2.22 19.84 -11.55
CA GLY A 93 -1.43 19.43 -12.72
C GLY A 93 0.02 19.09 -12.36
N LYS A 94 0.83 18.79 -13.38
CA LYS A 94 2.25 18.36 -13.25
C LYS A 94 3.06 19.20 -12.25
N ARG A 95 2.99 20.53 -12.35
CA ARG A 95 3.76 21.44 -11.48
C ARG A 95 3.30 21.38 -10.02
N THR A 96 1.99 21.40 -9.78
CA THR A 96 1.39 21.28 -8.44
C THR A 96 1.77 19.95 -7.79
N ILE A 97 1.63 18.84 -8.53
CA ILE A 97 1.98 17.51 -8.05
C ILE A 97 3.48 17.39 -7.74
N ALA A 98 4.35 17.91 -8.62
CA ALA A 98 5.79 17.92 -8.39
C ALA A 98 6.17 18.71 -7.12
N ALA A 99 5.58 19.89 -6.93
CA ALA A 99 5.82 20.72 -5.75
C ALA A 99 5.37 20.03 -4.44
N LEU A 100 4.23 19.33 -4.45
CA LEU A 100 3.79 18.52 -3.31
C LEU A 100 4.73 17.33 -3.06
N LYS A 101 5.20 16.66 -4.13
CA LYS A 101 6.16 15.55 -4.08
C LYS A 101 7.50 15.94 -3.50
N ALA A 102 7.99 17.14 -3.84
CA ALA A 102 9.21 17.68 -3.27
C ALA A 102 9.08 17.97 -1.76
N LYS A 103 7.93 18.46 -1.30
CA LYS A 103 7.73 18.82 0.12
C LYS A 103 7.40 17.62 1.02
N VAL A 104 6.73 16.59 0.48
CA VAL A 104 6.34 15.40 1.24
C VAL A 104 6.68 14.16 0.41
N PRO A 105 7.84 13.52 0.51
CA PRO A 105 8.13 12.36 -0.33
C PRO A 105 7.10 11.23 -0.20
N ALA A 106 6.99 10.37 -1.22
CA ALA A 106 6.03 9.24 -1.21
C ALA A 106 6.14 8.38 0.06
N ALA A 107 7.34 8.28 0.64
CA ALA A 107 7.61 7.61 1.91
C ALA A 107 6.70 8.05 3.08
N GLY A 108 6.23 9.31 3.09
CA GLY A 108 5.35 9.85 4.13
C GLY A 108 3.84 9.63 3.90
N THR A 109 3.45 9.07 2.75
CA THR A 109 2.05 8.97 2.32
C THR A 109 1.34 7.71 2.80
N THR A 110 0.01 7.77 2.83
CA THR A 110 -0.86 6.62 3.14
C THR A 110 -0.75 5.49 2.11
N LEU A 111 -0.50 5.82 0.83
CA LEU A 111 -0.21 4.81 -0.19
C LEU A 111 1.03 3.98 0.17
N ASN A 112 2.11 4.62 0.63
CA ASN A 112 3.31 3.91 1.05
C ASN A 112 3.06 3.08 2.32
N ALA A 113 2.35 3.61 3.31
CA ALA A 113 1.99 2.85 4.51
C ALA A 113 1.18 1.59 4.16
N LEU A 114 0.18 1.74 3.30
CA LEU A 114 -0.65 0.62 2.83
C LEU A 114 0.17 -0.40 2.03
N ALA A 115 1.02 0.07 1.11
CA ALA A 115 1.91 -0.81 0.34
C ALA A 115 2.90 -1.57 1.24
N LYS A 116 3.41 -0.94 2.31
CA LYS A 116 4.27 -1.60 3.32
C LYS A 116 3.53 -2.71 4.06
N ALA A 117 2.31 -2.44 4.51
CA ALA A 117 1.47 -3.46 5.15
C ALA A 117 1.20 -4.64 4.20
N VAL A 118 0.77 -4.37 2.96
CA VAL A 118 0.54 -5.41 1.94
C VAL A 118 1.80 -6.22 1.64
N ASN A 119 2.96 -5.55 1.57
CA ASN A 119 4.23 -6.23 1.32
C ASN A 119 4.66 -7.13 2.47
N GLY A 120 4.26 -6.87 3.72
CA GLY A 120 4.50 -7.80 4.83
C GLY A 120 3.55 -8.99 4.81
N GLU A 121 2.26 -8.73 4.57
CA GLU A 121 1.20 -9.73 4.76
C GLU A 121 0.96 -10.66 3.57
N ALA A 122 1.21 -10.18 2.35
CA ALA A 122 0.79 -10.84 1.13
C ALA A 122 1.94 -10.98 0.11
N ARG A 123 3.20 -10.92 0.56
CA ARG A 123 4.34 -11.15 -0.32
C ARG A 123 4.29 -12.57 -0.89
N GLY A 124 4.37 -12.67 -2.21
CA GLY A 124 4.29 -13.95 -2.93
C GLY A 124 2.86 -14.41 -3.23
N GLU A 125 1.82 -13.72 -2.73
CA GLU A 125 0.44 -13.94 -3.16
C GLU A 125 0.21 -13.35 -4.56
N SER A 126 -0.82 -13.86 -5.24
CA SER A 126 -1.33 -13.24 -6.48
C SER A 126 -1.69 -11.76 -6.25
N LEU A 127 -1.67 -10.96 -7.31
CA LEU A 127 -2.07 -9.55 -7.21
C LEU A 127 -3.49 -9.39 -6.60
N LYS A 128 -4.43 -10.28 -6.93
CA LYS A 128 -5.77 -10.30 -6.33
C LYS A 128 -5.72 -10.54 -4.81
N GLY A 129 -4.84 -11.41 -4.32
CA GLY A 129 -4.63 -11.65 -2.89
C GLY A 129 -4.01 -10.45 -2.18
N GLN A 130 -3.08 -9.75 -2.82
CA GLN A 130 -2.50 -8.51 -2.29
C GLN A 130 -3.55 -7.39 -2.21
N VAL A 131 -4.38 -7.22 -3.25
CA VAL A 131 -5.51 -6.28 -3.23
C VAL A 131 -6.50 -6.63 -2.13
N ALA A 132 -6.75 -7.92 -1.91
CA ALA A 132 -7.64 -8.39 -0.85
C ALA A 132 -7.17 -7.96 0.56
N VAL A 133 -5.88 -8.08 0.86
CA VAL A 133 -5.32 -7.59 2.13
C VAL A 133 -5.43 -6.07 2.25
N ALA A 134 -5.12 -5.33 1.17
CA ALA A 134 -5.27 -3.89 1.15
C ALA A 134 -6.73 -3.46 1.40
N ALA A 135 -7.70 -4.15 0.79
CA ALA A 135 -9.12 -3.89 0.96
C ALA A 135 -9.59 -4.14 2.40
N VAL A 136 -9.11 -5.19 3.07
CA VAL A 136 -9.40 -5.41 4.50
C VAL A 136 -8.97 -4.23 5.36
N ILE A 137 -7.78 -3.64 5.10
CA ILE A 137 -7.33 -2.43 5.82
C ILE A 137 -8.31 -1.28 5.63
N LEU A 138 -8.78 -1.06 4.40
CA LEU A 138 -9.73 0.01 4.10
C LEU A 138 -11.12 -0.26 4.72
N ASN A 139 -11.57 -1.52 4.70
CA ASN A 139 -12.82 -1.93 5.33
C ASN A 139 -12.80 -1.70 6.85
N ARG A 140 -11.66 -1.95 7.50
CA ARG A 140 -11.46 -1.66 8.93
C ARG A 140 -11.62 -0.17 9.22
N VAL A 141 -10.97 0.68 8.43
CA VAL A 141 -11.07 2.15 8.55
C VAL A 141 -12.52 2.63 8.40
N GLN A 142 -13.31 2.00 7.54
CA GLN A 142 -14.73 2.33 7.34
C GLN A 142 -15.65 1.76 8.43
N SER A 143 -15.18 0.83 9.25
CA SER A 143 -15.99 0.20 10.28
C SER A 143 -15.87 0.92 11.62
N ASN A 144 -16.91 0.84 12.43
CA ASN A 144 -16.89 1.39 13.80
C ASN A 144 -16.13 0.50 14.80
N GLN A 145 -15.50 -0.60 14.36
CA GLN A 145 -14.79 -1.56 15.21
C GLN A 145 -13.27 -1.32 15.27
N PHE A 146 -12.74 -0.49 14.37
CA PHE A 146 -11.31 -0.23 14.24
C PHE A 146 -11.03 1.27 14.21
N PRO A 147 -9.76 1.71 14.37
CA PRO A 147 -9.39 3.10 14.21
C PRO A 147 -9.84 3.67 12.85
N SER A 148 -10.20 4.95 12.84
CA SER A 148 -10.76 5.63 11.66
C SER A 148 -9.68 6.17 10.70
N SER A 149 -8.44 5.69 10.78
CA SER A 149 -7.35 6.10 9.90
C SER A 149 -6.51 4.91 9.45
N ILE A 150 -6.04 4.94 8.20
CA ILE A 150 -5.24 3.85 7.62
C ILE A 150 -3.94 3.65 8.42
N LYS A 151 -3.30 4.73 8.85
CA LYS A 151 -2.08 4.65 9.67
C LYS A 151 -2.37 3.99 11.01
N ASP A 152 -3.45 4.35 11.68
CA ASP A 152 -3.78 3.79 12.99
C ASP A 152 -4.23 2.34 12.89
N VAL A 153 -4.92 1.95 11.82
CA VAL A 153 -5.24 0.54 11.54
C VAL A 153 -3.97 -0.28 11.30
N ILE A 154 -3.02 0.26 10.54
CA ILE A 154 -1.76 -0.44 10.22
C ILE A 154 -0.85 -0.55 11.45
N LEU A 155 -0.77 0.52 12.27
CA LEU A 155 0.10 0.58 13.44
C LEU A 155 -0.56 0.00 14.70
N HIS A 156 -1.82 -0.45 14.62
CA HIS A 156 -2.47 -1.09 15.76
C HIS A 156 -1.71 -2.37 16.14
N PRO A 157 -1.39 -2.60 17.43
CA PRO A 157 -0.55 -3.72 17.84
C PRO A 157 -1.08 -5.07 17.34
N ARG A 158 -0.17 -5.90 16.80
CA ARG A 158 -0.42 -7.29 16.37
C ARG A 158 -1.44 -7.47 15.23
N GLN A 159 -1.73 -6.40 14.46
CA GLN A 159 -2.58 -6.49 13.27
C GLN A 159 -1.80 -6.78 11.98
N PHE A 160 -0.51 -6.44 11.92
CA PHE A 160 0.34 -6.57 10.75
C PHE A 160 1.76 -6.97 11.15
N THR A 161 2.21 -8.12 10.66
CA THR A 161 3.55 -8.68 10.93
C THR A 161 4.66 -7.74 10.45
N ALA A 162 4.42 -6.98 9.37
CA ALA A 162 5.37 -6.01 8.83
C ALA A 162 5.78 -4.93 9.85
N VAL A 163 4.89 -4.54 10.76
CA VAL A 163 5.17 -3.56 11.81
C VAL A 163 5.99 -4.19 12.93
N ASP A 164 5.60 -5.40 13.35
CA ASP A 164 6.24 -6.13 14.45
C ASP A 164 7.65 -6.64 14.08
N ASP A 165 7.87 -7.04 12.83
CA ASP A 165 9.14 -7.61 12.34
C ASP A 165 10.16 -6.54 11.88
N GLY A 166 9.88 -5.24 12.11
CA GLY A 166 10.74 -4.12 11.69
C GLY A 166 10.81 -3.89 10.18
N GLN A 167 10.07 -4.67 9.38
CA GLN A 167 10.03 -4.56 7.92
C GLN A 167 9.23 -3.36 7.42
N TYR A 168 8.52 -2.66 8.30
CA TYR A 168 7.75 -1.46 7.96
C TYR A 168 8.63 -0.37 7.33
N ASN A 169 9.94 -0.34 7.58
CA ASN A 169 10.84 0.63 6.95
C ASN A 169 11.38 0.18 5.59
N LEU A 170 11.13 -1.06 5.15
CA LEU A 170 11.54 -1.54 3.84
C LEU A 170 10.73 -0.89 2.72
N THR A 171 11.38 -0.70 1.58
CA THR A 171 10.73 -0.25 0.34
C THR A 171 9.81 -1.36 -0.18
N PRO A 172 8.50 -1.13 -0.33
CA PRO A 172 7.58 -2.12 -0.89
C PRO A 172 7.94 -2.48 -2.34
N ASN A 173 7.67 -3.71 -2.75
CA ASN A 173 7.80 -4.10 -4.15
C ASN A 173 6.71 -3.43 -5.03
N SER A 174 6.89 -3.47 -6.35
CA SER A 174 5.96 -2.85 -7.31
C SER A 174 4.54 -3.42 -7.20
N SER A 175 4.38 -4.74 -6.98
CA SER A 175 3.05 -5.37 -6.85
C SER A 175 2.26 -4.88 -5.64
N ALA A 176 2.93 -4.65 -4.50
CA ALA A 176 2.29 -4.14 -3.29
C ALA A 176 1.78 -2.70 -3.47
N TYR A 177 2.53 -1.85 -4.17
CA TYR A 177 2.06 -0.52 -4.57
C TYR A 177 0.85 -0.58 -5.50
N VAL A 178 0.88 -1.47 -6.49
CA VAL A 178 -0.26 -1.68 -7.41
C VAL A 178 -1.49 -2.15 -6.63
N ALA A 179 -1.32 -3.10 -5.72
CA ALA A 179 -2.40 -3.63 -4.90
C ALA A 179 -3.01 -2.55 -3.99
N ALA A 180 -2.18 -1.79 -3.28
CA ALA A 180 -2.59 -0.66 -2.46
C ALA A 180 -3.36 0.38 -3.30
N LYS A 181 -2.87 0.70 -4.51
CA LYS A 181 -3.52 1.64 -5.44
C LYS A 181 -4.88 1.14 -5.90
N ARG A 182 -5.00 -0.14 -6.24
CA ARG A 182 -6.26 -0.79 -6.66
C ARG A 182 -7.31 -0.77 -5.54
N ALA A 183 -6.91 -1.12 -4.32
CA ALA A 183 -7.81 -1.05 -3.17
C ALA A 183 -8.24 0.40 -2.85
N LEU A 184 -7.32 1.37 -2.89
CA LEU A 184 -7.65 2.80 -2.74
C LEU A 184 -8.57 3.33 -3.85
N ASN A 185 -8.56 2.69 -5.03
CA ASN A 185 -9.49 2.97 -6.12
C ASN A 185 -10.86 2.28 -5.94
N GLY A 186 -11.10 1.63 -4.79
CA GLY A 186 -12.37 0.99 -4.45
C GLY A 186 -12.47 -0.49 -4.81
N GLU A 187 -11.39 -1.10 -5.29
CA GLU A 187 -11.42 -2.54 -5.55
C GLU A 187 -11.39 -3.33 -4.24
N ASP A 188 -12.49 -4.03 -3.94
CA ASP A 188 -12.56 -4.98 -2.84
C ASP A 188 -12.92 -6.39 -3.35
N PRO A 189 -11.92 -7.27 -3.60
CA PRO A 189 -12.18 -8.64 -4.00
C PRO A 189 -12.72 -9.49 -2.85
N THR A 190 -12.66 -9.03 -1.59
CA THR A 190 -13.07 -9.78 -0.39
C THR A 190 -14.56 -9.73 -0.15
N GLY A 191 -15.25 -8.68 -0.59
CA GLY A 191 -16.68 -8.48 -0.33
C GLY A 191 -16.96 -7.98 1.09
N GLY A 192 -16.16 -7.04 1.60
CA GLY A 192 -16.33 -6.43 2.91
C GLY A 192 -15.72 -7.21 4.07
N ALA A 193 -14.67 -8.01 3.83
CA ALA A 193 -14.00 -8.74 4.90
C ALA A 193 -13.29 -7.77 5.87
N LEU A 194 -13.30 -8.11 7.16
CA LEU A 194 -12.58 -7.39 8.21
C LEU A 194 -11.40 -8.20 8.78
N TYR A 195 -11.36 -9.50 8.49
CA TYR A 195 -10.36 -10.43 8.99
C TYR A 195 -9.96 -11.42 7.91
N TYR A 196 -8.74 -11.93 8.00
CA TYR A 196 -8.26 -13.05 7.20
C TYR A 196 -7.31 -13.92 8.00
N TYR A 197 -7.13 -15.16 7.56
CA TYR A 197 -6.13 -16.07 8.12
C TYR A 197 -5.65 -17.06 7.06
N ASN A 198 -4.43 -17.57 7.22
CA ASN A 198 -3.94 -18.68 6.40
C ASN A 198 -4.33 -20.01 7.07
N PRO A 199 -5.23 -20.82 6.48
CA PRO A 199 -5.77 -22.03 7.12
C PRO A 199 -4.70 -23.12 7.36
N LYS A 200 -3.55 -23.05 6.65
CA LYS A 200 -2.45 -24.01 6.80
C LYS A 200 -1.61 -23.78 8.06
N ILE A 201 -1.56 -22.54 8.56
CA ILE A 201 -0.70 -22.17 9.69
C ILE A 201 -1.47 -21.58 10.88
N ALA A 202 -2.71 -21.13 10.68
CA ALA A 202 -3.49 -20.52 11.74
C ALA A 202 -3.88 -21.52 12.83
N THR A 203 -3.59 -21.19 14.08
CA THR A 203 -3.97 -21.96 15.27
C THR A 203 -5.18 -21.39 16.01
N SER A 204 -5.53 -20.12 15.78
CA SER A 204 -6.65 -19.43 16.42
C SER A 204 -8.01 -20.10 16.14
N ALA A 205 -8.64 -20.66 17.18
CA ALA A 205 -10.00 -21.20 17.11
C ALA A 205 -11.03 -20.11 16.80
N TRP A 206 -10.83 -18.91 17.35
CA TRP A 206 -11.69 -17.75 17.12
C TRP A 206 -11.73 -17.36 15.64
N SER A 207 -10.58 -17.32 14.96
CA SER A 207 -10.52 -16.96 13.53
C SER A 207 -11.22 -18.01 12.66
N LYS A 208 -11.11 -19.29 13.04
CA LYS A 208 -11.72 -20.42 12.31
C LYS A 208 -13.23 -20.53 12.50
N ALA A 209 -13.78 -19.95 13.58
CA ALA A 209 -15.22 -19.96 13.86
C ALA A 209 -15.99 -18.85 13.13
N ARG A 210 -15.30 -17.88 12.51
CA ARG A 210 -15.95 -16.74 11.85
C ARG A 210 -16.63 -17.15 10.53
N PRO A 211 -17.75 -16.49 10.14
CA PRO A 211 -18.37 -16.73 8.85
C PRO A 211 -17.41 -16.47 7.69
N ILE A 212 -17.17 -17.51 6.90
CA ILE A 212 -16.31 -17.43 5.72
C ILE A 212 -17.04 -16.68 4.61
N ILE A 213 -16.38 -15.67 4.05
CA ILE A 213 -16.86 -14.99 2.85
C ILE A 213 -16.30 -15.68 1.61
N LYS A 214 -14.98 -15.90 1.56
CA LYS A 214 -14.28 -16.55 0.44
C LYS A 214 -12.82 -16.86 0.76
N THR A 215 -12.18 -17.59 -0.14
CA THR A 215 -10.74 -17.87 -0.13
C THR A 215 -10.08 -17.24 -1.36
N ILE A 216 -8.97 -16.53 -1.17
CA ILE A 216 -8.14 -15.98 -2.26
C ILE A 216 -6.68 -16.32 -1.97
N GLY A 217 -6.06 -17.09 -2.86
CA GLY A 217 -4.69 -17.57 -2.65
C GLY A 217 -4.61 -18.44 -1.40
N ASN A 218 -3.67 -18.14 -0.51
CA ASN A 218 -3.52 -18.87 0.76
C ASN A 218 -4.36 -18.32 1.91
N HIS A 219 -5.24 -17.33 1.67
CA HIS A 219 -6.00 -16.66 2.72
C HIS A 219 -7.49 -16.96 2.65
N VAL A 220 -8.07 -17.26 3.81
CA VAL A 220 -9.53 -17.28 4.04
C VAL A 220 -9.94 -15.92 4.61
N PHE A 221 -10.92 -15.28 3.99
CA PHE A 221 -11.45 -13.97 4.36
C PHE A 221 -12.81 -14.10 5.05
N THR A 222 -13.00 -13.37 6.14
CA THR A 222 -14.17 -13.48 7.03
C THR A 222 -14.70 -12.11 7.44
N LYS A 223 -16.00 -12.05 7.75
CA LYS A 223 -16.64 -10.86 8.36
C LYS A 223 -16.33 -10.79 9.83
#